data_AF-A0A9Q7BCU7-F1
#
_entry.id   AF-A0A9Q7BCU7-F1
#
_cell.length_a   1.000
_cell.length_b   1.000
_cell.length_c   1.000
_cell.angle_alpha   90.00
_cell.angle_beta   90.00
_cell.angle_gamma   90.00
#
_symmetry.space_group_name_H-M   'P 1'
#
loop_
_entity.id
_entity.type
_entity.pdbx_description
1 polymer ?
#
loop_
_entity_poly.entity_id
_entity_poly.type
_entity_poly.pdbx_seq_one_letter_code
_entity_poly.pdbx_strand_id
1 'polypeptide(L)'
;MTLADTEKAGVIANAANWLRIGQRIRIVSALVSIDGSTERRAGRQGVVWRLRSPVFADHIYINLDLVGQERSEKILLVELRDVEPVER
;
A
#
# COMPACT_ATOMS: atom_id res chain seq x y z
N MET A 1 -7.45 9.20 -11.03
CA MET A 1 -7.75 8.40 -12.23
C MET A 1 -7.91 6.97 -11.76
N THR A 2 -9.13 6.42 -11.80
CA THR A 2 -9.42 5.04 -11.37
C THR A 2 -8.87 4.06 -12.40
N LEU A 3 -8.34 2.90 -11.96
CA LEU A 3 -7.89 1.81 -12.84
C LEU A 3 -9.05 1.30 -13.70
N ALA A 4 -8.78 0.90 -14.94
CA ALA A 4 -9.74 0.13 -15.71
C ALA A 4 -9.96 -1.24 -15.05
N ASP A 5 -11.16 -1.82 -15.18
CA ASP A 5 -11.53 -3.05 -14.45
C ASP A 5 -10.59 -4.24 -14.74
N THR A 6 -10.07 -4.34 -15.96
CA THR A 6 -9.08 -5.36 -16.36
C THR A 6 -7.72 -5.16 -15.69
N GLU A 7 -7.25 -3.91 -15.59
CA GLU A 7 -6.01 -3.59 -14.88
C GLU A 7 -6.15 -3.89 -13.39
N LYS A 8 -7.30 -3.54 -12.81
CA LYS A 8 -7.62 -3.81 -11.41
C LYS A 8 -7.59 -5.31 -11.11
N ALA A 9 -8.20 -6.14 -11.95
CA ALA A 9 -8.17 -7.59 -11.80
C ALA A 9 -6.74 -8.15 -11.86
N GLY A 10 -5.91 -7.66 -12.79
CA GLY A 10 -4.50 -8.05 -12.90
C GLY A 10 -3.69 -7.70 -11.67
N VAL A 11 -3.86 -6.50 -11.11
CA VAL A 11 -3.20 -6.07 -9.87
C VAL A 11 -3.58 -6.97 -8.70
N ILE A 12 -4.86 -7.27 -8.53
CA ILE A 12 -5.34 -8.14 -7.44
C ILE A 12 -4.78 -9.55 -7.60
N ALA A 13 -4.79 -10.11 -8.82
CA ALA A 13 -4.27 -11.44 -9.10
C ALA A 13 -2.77 -11.54 -8.80
N ASN A 14 -1.97 -10.52 -9.19
CA ASN A 14 -0.54 -10.47 -8.88
C ASN A 14 -0.27 -10.41 -7.37
N ALA A 15 -1.12 -9.70 -6.61
CA ALA A 15 -0.99 -9.59 -5.16
C ALA A 15 -1.38 -10.86 -4.41
N ALA A 16 -2.24 -11.71 -4.98
CA ALA A 16 -2.85 -12.85 -4.30
C ALA A 16 -1.83 -13.83 -3.69
N ASN A 17 -0.64 -13.95 -4.27
CA ASN A 17 0.41 -14.87 -3.79
C ASN A 17 1.11 -14.40 -2.51
N TRP A 18 1.05 -13.10 -2.19
CA TRP A 18 1.78 -12.53 -1.06
C TRP A 18 0.91 -11.71 -0.11
N LEU A 19 -0.28 -11.27 -0.54
CA LEU A 19 -1.10 -10.34 0.23
C LEU A 19 -1.78 -11.02 1.43
N ARG A 20 -1.31 -10.66 2.63
CA ARG A 20 -1.84 -11.14 3.92
C ARG A 20 -1.55 -10.12 5.02
N ILE A 21 -2.33 -10.14 6.10
CA ILE A 21 -2.08 -9.31 7.28
C ILE A 21 -0.69 -9.64 7.85
N GLY A 22 0.07 -8.60 8.23
CA GLY A 22 1.44 -8.70 8.73
C GLY A 22 2.51 -8.84 7.64
N GLN A 23 2.14 -8.95 6.36
CA GLN A 23 3.10 -8.95 5.26
C GLN A 23 3.91 -7.65 5.27
N ARG A 24 5.24 -7.76 5.24
CA ARG A 24 6.16 -6.63 5.08
C ARG A 24 6.09 -6.14 3.65
N ILE A 25 5.96 -4.82 3.49
CA ILE A 25 5.86 -4.17 2.19
C ILE A 25 6.75 -2.94 2.13
N ARG A 26 7.01 -2.48 0.91
CA ARG A 26 7.62 -1.20 0.59
C ARG A 26 6.69 -0.44 -0.35
N ILE A 27 6.55 0.87 -0.14
CA ILE A 27 5.89 1.76 -1.10
C ILE A 27 6.89 2.04 -2.23
N VAL A 28 6.55 1.67 -3.47
CA VAL A 28 7.44 1.82 -4.64
C VAL A 28 7.07 3.02 -5.51
N SER A 29 5.78 3.31 -5.60
CA SER A 29 5.24 4.54 -6.14
C SER A 29 4.21 5.05 -5.16
N ALA A 30 4.02 6.36 -5.12
CA ALA A 30 2.95 6.92 -4.33
C ALA A 30 2.19 7.86 -5.25
N LEU A 31 0.90 7.56 -5.50
CA LEU A 31 0.08 8.51 -6.22
C LEU A 31 0.07 9.84 -5.46
N VAL A 32 0.35 10.91 -6.21
CA VAL A 32 0.28 12.30 -5.76
C VAL A 32 -1.03 12.49 -5.00
N SER A 33 -0.97 12.73 -3.69
CA SER A 33 -2.13 13.29 -2.99
C SER A 33 -2.39 14.66 -3.57
N ILE A 34 -3.66 15.05 -3.62
CA ILE A 34 -4.08 16.38 -4.07
C ILE A 34 -3.36 17.52 -3.28
N ASP A 35 -2.84 17.22 -2.09
CA ASP A 35 -2.05 18.13 -1.24
C ASP A 35 -0.51 17.98 -1.33
N GLY A 36 0.01 17.10 -2.20
CA GLY A 36 1.45 16.87 -2.39
C GLY A 36 2.17 16.18 -1.21
N SER A 37 1.45 15.71 -0.18
CA SER A 37 2.05 15.01 0.97
C SER A 37 2.48 13.56 0.67
N THR A 38 1.97 12.91 -0.38
CA THR A 38 2.30 11.50 -0.68
C THR A 38 3.63 11.28 -1.40
N GLU A 39 4.14 12.25 -2.17
CA GLU A 39 5.46 12.11 -2.85
C GLU A 39 6.60 11.79 -1.85
N ARG A 40 6.42 12.13 -0.57
CA ARG A 40 7.39 11.89 0.51
C ARG A 40 7.42 10.46 1.06
N ARG A 41 6.65 9.52 0.50
CA ARG A 41 6.47 8.18 1.10
C ARG A 41 7.02 7.04 0.26
N ALA A 42 7.43 7.29 -0.99
CA ALA A 42 8.17 6.29 -1.76
C ALA A 42 9.42 5.86 -0.98
N GLY A 43 9.70 4.55 -0.98
CA GLY A 43 10.77 3.92 -0.21
C GLY A 43 10.42 3.64 1.26
N ARG A 44 9.34 4.19 1.82
CA ARG A 44 8.91 3.84 3.18
C ARG A 44 8.43 2.39 3.23
N GLN A 45 8.69 1.75 4.37
CA GLN A 45 8.29 0.38 4.64
C GLN A 45 7.26 0.33 5.77
N GLY A 46 6.58 -0.79 5.84
CA GLY A 46 5.58 -1.05 6.86
C GLY A 46 5.04 -2.47 6.73
N VAL A 47 3.91 -2.69 7.39
CA VAL A 47 3.19 -3.97 7.36
C VAL A 47 1.75 -3.77 6.91
N VAL A 48 1.21 -4.77 6.22
CA VAL A 48 -0.22 -4.83 5.93
C VAL A 48 -0.98 -4.96 7.26
N TRP A 49 -1.71 -3.93 7.65
CA TRP A 49 -2.56 -3.97 8.84
C TRP A 49 -3.87 -4.67 8.51
N ARG A 50 -4.57 -4.22 7.48
CA ARG A 50 -5.94 -4.64 7.22
C ARG A 50 -6.25 -4.69 5.73
N LEU A 51 -6.91 -5.78 5.34
CA LEU A 51 -7.47 -5.96 4.00
C LEU A 51 -8.85 -5.28 3.90
N ARG A 52 -9.22 -4.86 2.69
CA ARG A 52 -10.51 -4.25 2.41
C ARG A 52 -11.55 -5.28 1.98
N SER A 53 -12.83 -4.88 2.00
CA SER A 53 -13.92 -5.63 1.35
C SER A 53 -13.68 -5.76 -0.16
N PRO A 54 -14.28 -6.76 -0.84
CA PRO A 54 -14.08 -7.01 -2.28
C PRO A 54 -14.24 -5.78 -3.19
N VAL A 55 -15.15 -4.85 -2.85
CA VAL A 55 -15.38 -3.59 -3.59
C VAL A 55 -14.09 -2.74 -3.73
N PHE A 56 -13.20 -2.81 -2.74
CA PHE A 56 -11.92 -2.09 -2.69
C PHE A 56 -10.74 -3.05 -2.59
N ALA A 57 -10.83 -4.23 -3.22
CA ALA A 57 -9.79 -5.26 -3.17
C ALA A 57 -8.43 -4.82 -3.74
N ASP A 58 -8.40 -3.73 -4.50
CA ASP A 58 -7.21 -3.06 -5.01
C ASP A 58 -6.54 -2.11 -4.01
N HIS A 59 -7.10 -1.95 -2.80
CA HIS A 59 -6.56 -1.09 -1.76
C HIS A 59 -6.35 -1.86 -0.45
N ILE A 60 -5.34 -1.45 0.31
CA ILE A 60 -5.00 -2.03 1.61
C ILE A 60 -4.66 -0.96 2.62
N TYR A 61 -4.88 -1.27 3.90
CA TYR A 61 -4.34 -0.46 4.98
C TYR A 61 -2.96 -0.97 5.39
N ILE A 62 -1.99 -0.06 5.45
CA ILE A 62 -0.64 -0.32 5.92
C ILE A 62 -0.37 0.45 7.20
N ASN A 63 0.34 -0.18 8.15
CA ASN A 63 0.98 0.51 9.26
C ASN A 63 2.43 0.79 8.86
N LEU A 64 2.79 2.06 8.70
CA LEU A 64 4.15 2.44 8.34
C LEU A 64 5.09 2.39 9.53
N ASP A 65 6.32 1.95 9.28
CA ASP A 65 7.41 2.11 10.24
C ASP A 65 7.64 3.59 10.51
N LEU A 66 7.91 3.93 11.78
CA LEU A 66 8.27 5.27 12.20
C LEU A 66 9.64 5.66 11.64
N VAL A 67 9.78 6.90 11.19
CA VAL A 67 11.06 7.45 10.73
C VAL A 67 11.42 8.74 11.46
N GLY A 68 12.71 8.95 11.72
CA GLY A 68 13.21 10.17 12.36
C GLY A 68 12.61 10.41 13.75
N GLN A 69 11.90 11.53 13.90
CA GLN A 69 11.27 11.97 15.16
C GLN A 69 9.78 11.63 15.25
N GLU A 70 9.25 10.78 14.36
CA GLU A 70 7.85 10.35 14.39
C GLU A 70 7.57 9.55 15.69
N ARG A 71 6.45 9.84 16.37
CA ARG A 71 6.10 9.24 17.68
C ARG A 71 4.80 8.43 17.68
N SER A 72 4.08 8.38 16.57
CA SER A 72 2.79 7.70 16.47
C SER A 72 2.71 6.90 15.18
N GLU A 73 2.06 5.74 15.28
CA GLU A 73 1.77 4.86 14.15
C GLU A 73 1.07 5.64 13.03
N LYS A 74 1.45 5.34 11.77
CA LYS A 74 0.86 5.96 10.60
C LYS A 74 0.15 4.92 9.76
N ILE A 75 -1.17 4.85 9.94
CA ILE A 75 -2.06 4.03 9.10
C ILE A 75 -2.34 4.77 7.80
N LEU A 76 -2.11 4.11 6.67
CA LEU A 76 -2.47 4.63 5.36
C LEU A 76 -3.28 3.65 4.56
N LEU A 77 -4.19 4.19 3.76
CA LEU A 77 -4.80 3.48 2.66
C LEU A 77 -3.91 3.68 1.42
N VAL A 78 -3.47 2.59 0.81
CA VAL A 78 -2.65 2.60 -0.41
C VAL A 78 -3.22 1.63 -1.43
N GLU A 79 -2.97 1.90 -2.71
CA GLU A 79 -3.29 0.96 -3.79
C GLU A 79 -2.27 -0.18 -3.84
N LEU A 80 -2.71 -1.38 -4.22
CA LEU A 80 -1.84 -2.54 -4.36
C LEU A 80 -0.75 -2.36 -5.43
N ARG A 81 -1.02 -1.57 -6.47
CA ARG A 81 -0.03 -1.27 -7.52
C ARG A 81 1.15 -0.43 -7.04
N ASP A 82 0.99 0.25 -5.91
CA ASP A 82 1.94 1.21 -5.36
C ASP A 82 2.87 0.57 -4.32
N VAL A 83 2.72 -0.73 -4.07
CA VAL A 83 3.47 -1.46 -3.05
C VAL A 83 4.01 -2.78 -3.58
N GLU A 84 5.15 -3.18 -3.03
CA GLU A 84 5.75 -4.47 -3.30
C GLU A 84 6.01 -5.22 -1.99
N PRO A 85 5.90 -6.56 -1.97
CA PRO A 85 6.30 -7.35 -0.82
C PRO A 85 7.80 -7.24 -0.63
N VAL A 86 8.24 -7.10 0.61
CA VAL A 86 9.66 -7.23 0.97
C VAL A 86 9.91 -8.69 1.32
N GLU A 87 10.81 -9.33 0.57
CA GLU A 87 11.30 -10.68 0.90
C GLU A 87 12.00 -10.67 2.27
N ARG A 88 11.83 -11.76 3.02
CA ARG A 88 12.47 -11.95 4.32
C ARG A 88 13.84 -12.57 4.17
#